data_AF-A0AAV8TDC8-F1
#
_entry.id   AF-A0AAV8TDC8-F1
#
_cell.length_a   1.000
_cell.length_b   1.000
_cell.length_c   1.000
_cell.angle_alpha   90.00
_cell.angle_beta   90.00
_cell.angle_gamma   90.00
#
_symmetry.space_group_name_H-M   'P 1'
#
loop_
_entity.id
_entity.type
_entity.pdbx_description
1 polymer ?
#
loop_
_entity_poly.entity_id
_entity_poly.type
_entity_poly.pdbx_seq_one_letter_code
_entity_poly.pdbx_strand_id
1 'polypeptide(L)'
;MAVDQVLHMNGGMGDTSYARNSLLQRKVISMTKPISEEAITNLYCNMLPTTLAIADLGCSSGPNTLFAVSELIKVVQKLCQRLGRQGPEYQVFLNDLPGNDFNSMFKSLSGFQEELNKQVGPRIGPCFFTGVPGSFYGRLFPSNSLHFVHSSYSLMWLSQVPEGLEENKWNIYMASTSPPSVIKAYRDQFQRDFSLFLTCRSEEVRAGGRMVLTILGRKREDPCSKECCYIWELLAMALKEMVLEGLIEEEKLDSFNIPQYTPSPLEVKTQVEKKGLST
;
A
#
# COMPACT_ATOMS: atom_id res chain seq x y z
N MET A 1 10.90 -6.08 -18.28
CA MET A 1 9.42 -6.01 -18.25
C MET A 1 9.04 -4.93 -17.25
N ALA A 2 8.08 -4.06 -17.57
CA ALA A 2 7.72 -2.96 -16.68
C ALA A 2 6.94 -3.51 -15.46
N VAL A 3 7.35 -3.14 -14.25
CA VAL A 3 6.80 -3.70 -13.00
C VAL A 3 5.31 -3.39 -12.86
N ASP A 4 4.88 -2.20 -13.30
CA ASP A 4 3.49 -1.75 -13.28
C ASP A 4 2.53 -2.59 -14.13
N GLN A 5 3.04 -3.35 -15.11
CA GLN A 5 2.24 -4.22 -15.98
C GLN A 5 2.02 -5.62 -15.41
N VAL A 6 2.89 -6.08 -14.51
CA VAL A 6 2.91 -7.49 -14.06
C VAL A 6 2.87 -7.68 -12.56
N LEU A 7 3.21 -6.67 -11.77
CA LEU A 7 3.08 -6.75 -10.34
C LEU A 7 1.61 -6.62 -9.96
N HIS A 8 1.04 -7.71 -9.48
CA HIS A 8 -0.28 -7.72 -8.86
C HIS A 8 -0.37 -8.87 -7.86
N MET A 9 -1.32 -8.76 -6.93
CA MET A 9 -1.64 -9.89 -6.06
C MET A 9 -2.42 -10.95 -6.83
N ASN A 10 -2.36 -12.22 -6.38
CA ASN A 10 -3.10 -13.29 -7.03
C ASN A 10 -4.62 -13.03 -6.92
N GLY A 11 -5.27 -12.87 -8.08
CA GLY A 11 -6.68 -12.49 -8.18
C GLY A 11 -7.67 -13.60 -7.85
N GLY A 12 -8.96 -13.28 -7.96
CA GLY A 12 -10.05 -14.22 -7.71
C GLY A 12 -10.33 -14.50 -6.24
N MET A 13 -11.13 -15.55 -6.00
CA MET A 13 -11.70 -15.92 -4.69
C MET A 13 -11.37 -17.35 -4.25
N GLY A 14 -10.56 -18.07 -5.04
CA GLY A 14 -10.15 -19.45 -4.77
C GLY A 14 -9.09 -19.55 -3.67
N ASP A 15 -8.71 -20.77 -3.31
CA ASP A 15 -7.85 -21.03 -2.14
C ASP A 15 -6.43 -20.45 -2.25
N THR A 16 -5.94 -20.20 -3.46
CA THR A 16 -4.64 -19.56 -3.71
C THR A 16 -4.71 -18.05 -3.88
N SER A 17 -5.93 -17.47 -3.87
CA SER A 17 -6.13 -16.04 -4.07
C SER A 17 -5.62 -15.22 -2.88
N TYR A 18 -5.24 -13.98 -3.15
CA TYR A 18 -4.87 -13.02 -2.10
C TYR A 18 -6.05 -12.73 -1.15
N ALA A 19 -7.28 -12.72 -1.66
CA ALA A 19 -8.47 -12.54 -0.85
C ALA A 19 -8.59 -13.56 0.30
N ARG A 20 -8.13 -14.80 0.07
CA ARG A 20 -8.13 -15.89 1.07
C ARG A 20 -6.86 -15.96 1.92
N ASN A 21 -5.74 -15.36 1.47
CA ASN A 21 -4.42 -15.51 2.08
C ASN A 21 -3.82 -14.19 2.62
N SER A 22 -4.64 -13.18 2.89
CA SER A 22 -4.20 -11.83 3.33
C SER A 22 -4.53 -11.50 4.79
N LEU A 23 -4.60 -12.52 5.65
CA LEU A 23 -4.92 -12.35 7.09
C LEU A 23 -3.85 -11.56 7.84
N LEU A 24 -2.58 -11.68 7.45
CA LEU A 24 -1.49 -10.92 8.07
C LEU A 24 -1.70 -9.41 7.83
N GLN A 25 -1.94 -9.01 6.59
CA GLN A 25 -2.22 -7.63 6.20
C GLN A 25 -3.49 -7.12 6.90
N ARG A 26 -4.52 -7.96 7.02
CA ARG A 26 -5.73 -7.62 7.78
C ARG A 26 -5.43 -7.34 9.26
N LYS A 27 -4.59 -8.16 9.89
CA LYS A 27 -4.17 -7.97 11.28
C LYS A 27 -3.40 -6.65 11.45
N VAL A 28 -2.55 -6.30 10.48
CA VAL A 28 -1.81 -5.03 10.49
C VAL A 28 -2.76 -3.83 10.38
N ILE A 29 -3.77 -3.88 9.50
CA ILE A 29 -4.79 -2.82 9.42
C ILE A 29 -5.50 -2.66 10.77
N SER A 30 -5.85 -3.77 11.44
CA SER A 30 -6.44 -3.72 12.78
C SER A 30 -5.48 -3.14 13.84
N MET A 31 -4.18 -3.42 13.77
CA MET A 31 -3.18 -2.86 14.69
C MET A 31 -2.95 -1.36 14.50
N THR A 32 -3.03 -0.89 13.25
CA THR A 32 -2.82 0.52 12.88
C THR A 32 -4.11 1.33 12.90
N LYS A 33 -5.25 0.68 13.19
CA LYS A 33 -6.56 1.31 13.31
C LYS A 33 -6.54 2.53 14.23
N PRO A 34 -5.97 2.53 15.46
CA PRO A 34 -6.00 3.71 16.32
C PRO A 34 -5.38 4.96 15.68
N ILE A 35 -4.31 4.78 14.90
CA ILE A 35 -3.64 5.88 14.16
C ILE A 35 -4.59 6.43 13.09
N SER A 36 -5.28 5.54 12.38
CA SER A 36 -6.26 5.91 11.37
C SER A 36 -7.48 6.63 11.97
N GLU A 37 -7.99 6.16 13.11
CA GLU A 37 -9.12 6.76 13.82
C GLU A 37 -8.77 8.17 14.33
N GLU A 38 -7.58 8.36 14.89
CA GLU A 38 -7.09 9.67 15.32
C GLU A 38 -6.94 10.63 14.13
N ALA A 39 -6.29 10.18 13.05
CA ALA A 39 -6.05 11.01 11.88
C ALA A 39 -7.37 11.46 11.22
N ILE A 40 -8.35 10.56 11.06
CA ILE A 40 -9.64 10.90 10.45
C ILE A 40 -10.51 11.75 11.38
N THR A 41 -10.42 11.53 12.70
CA THR A 41 -11.11 12.37 13.69
C THR A 41 -10.61 13.81 13.62
N ASN A 42 -9.29 13.99 13.67
CA ASN A 42 -8.65 15.30 13.58
C ASN A 42 -8.97 15.98 12.25
N LEU A 43 -8.93 15.25 11.13
CA LEU A 43 -9.31 15.78 9.82
C LEU A 43 -10.76 16.27 9.84
N TYR A 44 -11.70 15.40 10.26
CA TYR A 44 -13.12 15.70 10.15
C TYR A 44 -13.53 16.86 11.06
N CYS A 45 -13.03 16.91 12.30
CA CYS A 45 -13.32 18.00 13.23
C CYS A 45 -12.80 19.36 12.75
N ASN A 46 -11.68 19.39 12.02
CA ASN A 46 -11.09 20.64 11.52
C ASN A 46 -11.73 21.13 10.22
N MET A 47 -12.20 20.23 9.36
CA MET A 47 -12.69 20.57 8.02
C MET A 47 -14.22 20.55 7.89
N LEU A 48 -14.90 19.70 8.67
CA LEU A 48 -16.36 19.45 8.59
C LEU A 48 -16.91 19.38 7.15
N PRO A 49 -16.28 18.60 6.24
CA PRO A 49 -16.61 18.64 4.83
C PRO A 49 -18.01 18.06 4.57
N THR A 50 -18.71 18.56 3.55
CA THR A 50 -19.97 17.98 3.06
C THR A 50 -19.74 16.71 2.25
N THR A 51 -18.57 16.60 1.60
CA THR A 51 -18.12 15.42 0.85
C THR A 51 -16.74 15.02 1.36
N LEU A 52 -16.57 13.77 1.75
CA LEU A 52 -15.31 13.21 2.23
C LEU A 52 -14.71 12.27 1.19
N ALA A 53 -13.64 12.72 0.54
CA ALA A 53 -12.89 11.95 -0.43
C ALA A 53 -11.76 11.16 0.25
N ILE A 54 -11.85 9.83 0.18
CA ILE A 54 -10.90 8.87 0.75
C ILE A 54 -10.27 8.08 -0.40
N ALA A 55 -8.94 7.99 -0.45
CA ALA A 55 -8.24 7.10 -1.38
C ALA A 55 -7.51 6.00 -0.62
N ASP A 56 -7.68 4.75 -1.04
CA ASP A 56 -6.83 3.62 -0.63
C ASP A 56 -5.87 3.28 -1.78
N LEU A 57 -4.57 3.43 -1.55
CA LEU A 57 -3.52 3.27 -2.58
C LEU A 57 -2.80 1.93 -2.42
N GLY A 58 -2.97 1.06 -3.41
CA GLY A 58 -2.58 -0.35 -3.36
C GLY A 58 -3.65 -1.21 -2.68
N CYS A 59 -4.90 -1.11 -3.16
CA CYS A 59 -6.07 -1.74 -2.56
C CYS A 59 -6.12 -3.27 -2.75
N SER A 60 -5.40 -3.78 -3.75
CA SER A 60 -5.45 -5.16 -4.21
C SER A 60 -6.88 -5.60 -4.60
N SER A 61 -7.16 -6.90 -4.54
CA SER A 61 -8.45 -7.54 -4.88
C SER A 61 -9.14 -8.19 -3.67
N GLY A 62 -8.51 -8.10 -2.49
CA GLY A 62 -8.99 -8.73 -1.25
C GLY A 62 -9.92 -7.84 -0.41
N PRO A 63 -10.54 -8.39 0.65
CA PRO A 63 -11.52 -7.68 1.49
C PRO A 63 -10.91 -6.57 2.37
N ASN A 64 -9.58 -6.49 2.43
CA ASN A 64 -8.85 -5.64 3.37
C ASN A 64 -9.05 -4.14 3.11
N THR A 65 -9.13 -3.72 1.85
CA THR A 65 -9.39 -2.33 1.48
C THR A 65 -10.75 -1.85 2.00
N LEU A 66 -11.79 -2.65 1.77
CA LEU A 66 -13.15 -2.35 2.22
C LEU A 66 -13.25 -2.34 3.75
N PHE A 67 -12.51 -3.23 4.42
CA PHE A 67 -12.39 -3.21 5.87
C PHE A 67 -11.81 -1.88 6.37
N ALA A 68 -10.66 -1.45 5.85
CA ALA A 68 -10.03 -0.18 6.24
C ALA A 68 -10.95 1.03 6.01
N VAL A 69 -11.57 1.10 4.83
CA VAL A 69 -12.53 2.17 4.49
C VAL A 69 -13.74 2.15 5.43
N SER A 70 -14.28 0.97 5.77
CA SER A 70 -15.43 0.87 6.69
C SER A 70 -15.12 1.44 8.07
N GLU A 71 -13.91 1.23 8.57
CA GLU A 71 -13.51 1.73 9.89
C GLU A 71 -13.41 3.26 9.89
N LEU A 72 -12.88 3.86 8.81
CA LEU A 72 -12.86 5.33 8.64
C LEU A 72 -14.28 5.91 8.61
N ILE A 73 -15.18 5.31 7.82
CA ILE A 73 -16.57 5.75 7.70
C ILE A 73 -17.28 5.66 9.06
N LYS A 74 -17.11 4.56 9.79
CA LYS A 74 -17.70 4.38 11.14
C LYS A 74 -17.27 5.47 12.11
N VAL A 75 -16.00 5.88 12.09
CA VAL A 75 -15.50 6.96 12.96
C VAL A 75 -16.19 8.27 12.61
N VAL A 76 -16.20 8.65 11.33
CA VAL A 76 -16.82 9.90 10.88
C VAL A 76 -18.31 9.93 11.22
N GLN A 77 -19.01 8.80 11.05
CA GLN A 77 -20.43 8.73 11.38
C GLN A 77 -20.71 8.88 12.88
N LYS A 78 -19.90 8.27 13.75
CA LYS A 78 -19.99 8.49 15.20
C LYS A 78 -19.76 9.97 15.56
N LEU A 79 -18.82 10.64 14.90
CA LEU A 79 -18.57 12.07 15.10
C LEU A 79 -19.78 12.91 14.65
N CYS A 80 -20.36 12.62 13.48
CA CYS A 80 -21.56 13.29 12.99
C CYS A 80 -22.73 13.17 13.98
N GLN A 81 -22.96 11.95 14.51
CA GLN A 81 -24.00 11.70 15.51
C GLN A 81 -23.78 12.54 16.77
N ARG A 82 -22.55 12.59 17.29
CA ARG A 82 -22.20 13.40 18.47
C ARG A 82 -22.38 14.90 18.24
N LEU A 83 -22.13 15.36 17.02
CA LEU A 83 -22.28 16.76 16.62
C LEU A 83 -23.72 17.12 16.17
N GLY A 84 -24.65 16.16 16.16
CA GLY A 84 -26.01 16.39 15.68
C GLY A 84 -26.10 16.69 14.18
N ARG A 85 -25.12 16.23 13.38
CA ARG A 85 -25.00 16.48 11.95
C ARG A 85 -25.38 15.24 11.13
N GLN A 86 -25.81 15.48 9.89
CA GLN A 86 -25.87 14.42 8.88
C GLN A 86 -24.45 14.02 8.46
N GLY A 87 -24.29 12.75 8.08
CA GLY A 87 -23.02 12.26 7.53
C GLY A 87 -22.69 12.91 6.18
N PRO A 88 -21.39 13.07 5.85
CA PRO A 88 -20.99 13.55 4.53
C PRO A 88 -21.28 12.52 3.45
N GLU A 89 -21.28 12.95 2.20
CA GLU A 89 -21.16 12.02 1.07
C GLU A 89 -19.73 11.46 1.02
N TYR A 90 -19.59 10.15 0.91
CA TYR A 90 -18.28 9.50 0.83
C TYR A 90 -17.92 9.23 -0.62
N GLN A 91 -16.77 9.72 -1.06
CA GLN A 91 -16.18 9.38 -2.33
C GLN A 91 -14.93 8.53 -2.07
N VAL A 92 -15.02 7.23 -2.33
CA VAL A 92 -13.97 6.26 -2.05
C VAL A 92 -13.28 5.88 -3.36
N PHE A 93 -11.99 6.16 -3.44
CA PHE A 93 -11.13 5.77 -4.54
C PHE A 93 -10.31 4.55 -4.15
N LEU A 94 -10.39 3.51 -4.97
CA LEU A 94 -9.67 2.25 -4.80
C LEU A 94 -8.61 2.19 -5.89
N ASN A 95 -7.37 2.47 -5.56
CA ASN A 95 -6.27 2.50 -6.51
C ASN A 95 -5.42 1.22 -6.43
N ASP A 96 -5.06 0.70 -7.58
CA ASP A 96 -4.03 -0.32 -7.74
C ASP A 96 -3.44 -0.25 -9.17
N LEU A 97 -2.45 -1.09 -9.46
CA LEU A 97 -1.87 -1.20 -10.79
C LEU A 97 -2.90 -1.75 -11.80
N PRO A 98 -2.76 -1.44 -13.11
CA PRO A 98 -3.73 -1.86 -14.13
C PRO A 98 -4.00 -3.36 -14.19
N GLY A 99 -3.02 -4.20 -13.84
CA GLY A 99 -3.14 -5.66 -13.82
C GLY A 99 -3.93 -6.23 -12.63
N ASN A 100 -4.33 -5.41 -11.66
CA ASN A 100 -5.09 -5.86 -10.49
C ASN A 100 -6.50 -6.34 -10.86
N ASP A 101 -7.04 -7.27 -10.07
CA ASP A 101 -8.39 -7.82 -10.27
C ASP A 101 -9.48 -6.89 -9.69
N PHE A 102 -9.70 -5.76 -10.36
CA PHE A 102 -10.78 -4.83 -10.06
C PHE A 102 -12.16 -5.48 -10.18
N ASN A 103 -12.32 -6.49 -11.05
CA ASN A 103 -13.60 -7.18 -11.26
C ASN A 103 -14.07 -7.90 -10.00
N SER A 104 -13.20 -8.65 -9.34
CA SER A 104 -13.54 -9.32 -8.08
C SER A 104 -13.86 -8.31 -6.97
N MET A 105 -13.11 -7.21 -6.91
CA MET A 105 -13.37 -6.14 -5.96
C MET A 105 -14.74 -5.47 -6.21
N PHE A 106 -15.08 -5.09 -7.45
CA PHE A 106 -16.37 -4.49 -7.77
C PHE A 106 -17.55 -5.43 -7.51
N LYS A 107 -17.42 -6.73 -7.79
CA LYS A 107 -18.44 -7.74 -7.45
C LYS A 107 -18.73 -7.82 -5.95
N SER A 108 -17.78 -7.49 -5.09
CA SER A 108 -17.93 -7.52 -3.63
C SER A 108 -18.59 -6.26 -3.04
N LEU A 109 -18.69 -5.16 -3.80
CA LEU A 109 -19.13 -3.86 -3.28
C LEU A 109 -20.59 -3.85 -2.81
N SER A 110 -21.49 -4.57 -3.48
CA SER A 110 -22.90 -4.61 -3.11
C SER A 110 -23.10 -5.20 -1.70
N GLY A 111 -22.53 -6.38 -1.45
CA GLY A 111 -22.56 -7.02 -0.13
C GLY A 111 -21.86 -6.17 0.94
N PHE A 112 -20.79 -5.47 0.58
CA PHE A 112 -20.13 -4.52 1.47
C PHE A 112 -21.04 -3.35 1.87
N GLN A 113 -21.71 -2.71 0.91
CA GLN A 113 -22.60 -1.58 1.19
C GLN A 113 -23.78 -2.01 2.08
N GLU A 114 -24.36 -3.19 1.84
CA GLU A 114 -25.40 -3.75 2.70
C GLU A 114 -24.90 -3.94 4.14
N GLU A 115 -23.71 -4.51 4.31
CA GLU A 115 -23.12 -4.75 5.63
C GLU A 115 -22.76 -3.45 6.35
N LEU A 116 -22.21 -2.47 5.62
CA LEU A 116 -21.91 -1.15 6.16
C LEU A 116 -23.19 -0.44 6.65
N ASN A 117 -24.27 -0.52 5.88
CA ASN A 117 -25.56 0.04 6.26
C ASN A 117 -26.14 -0.61 7.52
N LYS A 118 -25.99 -1.94 7.67
CA LYS A 118 -26.41 -2.66 8.90
C LYS A 118 -25.62 -2.23 10.12
N GLN A 119 -24.31 -2.01 9.98
CA GLN A 119 -23.42 -1.67 11.10
C GLN A 119 -23.53 -0.22 11.55
N VAL A 120 -23.79 0.71 10.63
CA VAL A 120 -23.74 2.16 10.91
C VAL A 120 -25.13 2.80 11.06
N GLY A 121 -26.17 2.15 10.53
CA GLY A 121 -27.55 2.59 10.63
C GLY A 121 -27.97 3.62 9.57
N PRO A 122 -29.21 4.11 9.62
CA PRO A 122 -29.86 4.84 8.52
C PRO A 122 -29.36 6.27 8.27
N ARG A 123 -28.45 6.78 9.11
CA ARG A 123 -27.89 8.14 8.98
C ARG A 123 -26.54 8.19 8.26
N ILE A 124 -26.10 7.06 7.71
CA ILE A 124 -24.92 7.05 6.87
C ILE A 124 -25.17 7.89 5.61
N GLY A 125 -24.21 8.75 5.26
CA GLY A 125 -24.25 9.46 3.99
C GLY A 125 -23.96 8.50 2.83
N PRO A 126 -24.36 8.83 1.60
CA PRO A 126 -24.16 7.95 0.46
C PRO A 126 -22.67 7.66 0.21
N CYS A 127 -22.34 6.43 -0.16
CA CYS A 127 -20.97 6.00 -0.45
C CYS A 127 -20.79 5.65 -1.92
N PHE A 128 -19.94 6.39 -2.62
CA PHE A 128 -19.60 6.20 -4.02
C PHE A 128 -18.20 5.59 -4.14
N PHE A 129 -18.08 4.48 -4.85
CA PHE A 129 -16.80 3.78 -5.04
C PHE A 129 -16.31 3.96 -6.47
N THR A 130 -15.01 4.19 -6.65
CA THR A 130 -14.37 4.36 -7.96
C THR A 130 -13.05 3.62 -7.98
N GLY A 131 -12.83 2.75 -8.96
CA GLY A 131 -11.52 2.16 -9.20
C GLY A 131 -10.63 3.10 -9.99
N VAL A 132 -9.36 3.20 -9.60
CA VAL A 132 -8.37 4.09 -10.21
C VAL A 132 -7.14 3.26 -10.61
N PRO A 133 -7.10 2.71 -11.84
CA PRO A 133 -5.95 1.93 -12.29
C PRO A 133 -4.77 2.86 -12.60
N GLY A 134 -3.62 2.59 -12.00
CA GLY A 134 -2.39 3.35 -12.26
C GLY A 134 -1.39 3.28 -11.12
N SER A 135 -0.13 3.57 -11.43
CA SER A 135 0.92 3.64 -10.43
C SER A 135 0.76 4.87 -9.54
N PHE A 136 0.70 4.65 -8.24
CA PHE A 136 0.80 5.70 -7.22
C PHE A 136 2.16 6.43 -7.18
N TYR A 137 3.14 6.05 -7.99
CA TYR A 137 4.36 6.86 -8.19
C TYR A 137 4.14 8.03 -9.16
N GLY A 138 3.00 8.08 -9.85
CA GLY A 138 2.54 9.21 -10.64
C GLY A 138 1.33 9.92 -10.02
N ARG A 139 0.84 10.96 -10.74
CA ARG A 139 -0.44 11.61 -10.47
C ARG A 139 -1.58 10.65 -10.84
N LEU A 140 -2.52 10.48 -9.92
CA LEU A 140 -3.72 9.66 -10.05
C LEU A 140 -5.00 10.51 -9.98
N PHE A 141 -4.92 11.66 -9.31
CA PHE A 141 -6.08 12.49 -9.02
C PHE A 141 -5.84 13.95 -9.42
N PRO A 142 -6.90 14.73 -9.67
CA PRO A 142 -6.80 16.19 -9.79
C PRO A 142 -6.22 16.82 -8.52
N SER A 143 -5.69 18.03 -8.65
CA SER A 143 -5.09 18.71 -7.50
C SER A 143 -6.16 19.07 -6.46
N ASN A 144 -5.82 18.97 -5.17
CA ASN A 144 -6.72 19.26 -4.06
C ASN A 144 -8.07 18.49 -4.12
N SER A 145 -8.08 17.24 -4.56
CA SER A 145 -9.31 16.43 -4.63
C SER A 145 -9.47 15.48 -3.44
N LEU A 146 -8.38 15.13 -2.74
CA LEU A 146 -8.41 14.14 -1.66
C LEU A 146 -8.41 14.80 -0.28
N HIS A 147 -9.17 14.23 0.64
CA HIS A 147 -9.13 14.61 2.06
C HIS A 147 -8.25 13.63 2.83
N PHE A 148 -8.46 12.33 2.64
CA PHE A 148 -7.76 11.29 3.37
C PHE A 148 -7.13 10.27 2.42
N VAL A 149 -5.87 9.92 2.65
CA VAL A 149 -5.18 8.84 1.95
C VAL A 149 -4.84 7.76 2.94
N HIS A 150 -5.24 6.54 2.63
CA HIS A 150 -4.80 5.33 3.30
C HIS A 150 -3.92 4.52 2.34
N SER A 151 -2.91 3.86 2.88
CA SER A 151 -2.09 2.92 2.13
C SER A 151 -1.49 1.93 3.11
N SER A 152 -1.67 0.63 2.87
CA SER A 152 -1.15 -0.41 3.75
C SER A 152 -0.54 -1.54 2.93
N TYR A 153 0.72 -1.87 3.21
CA TYR A 153 1.43 -2.98 2.56
C TYR A 153 1.53 -2.84 1.02
N SER A 154 1.68 -1.61 0.53
CA SER A 154 1.91 -1.35 -0.91
C SER A 154 3.18 -0.54 -1.19
N LEU A 155 3.53 0.44 -0.35
CA LEU A 155 4.68 1.34 -0.55
C LEU A 155 6.07 0.68 -0.40
N MET A 156 6.15 -0.59 0.00
CA MET A 156 7.41 -1.33 -0.06
C MET A 156 7.74 -1.80 -1.49
N TRP A 157 6.75 -1.86 -2.39
CA TRP A 157 6.98 -2.23 -3.79
C TRP A 157 7.55 -1.06 -4.57
N LEU A 158 8.68 -1.26 -5.23
CA LEU A 158 9.38 -0.25 -6.02
C LEU A 158 8.73 -0.08 -7.39
N SER A 159 8.95 1.08 -8.02
CA SER A 159 8.45 1.37 -9.36
C SER A 159 9.11 0.51 -10.44
N GLN A 160 10.34 0.06 -10.19
CA GLN A 160 11.10 -0.85 -11.02
C GLN A 160 12.09 -1.65 -10.18
N VAL A 161 12.60 -2.74 -10.76
CA VAL A 161 13.79 -3.41 -10.22
C VAL A 161 14.95 -2.40 -10.30
N PRO A 162 15.75 -2.21 -9.22
CA PRO A 162 16.91 -1.34 -9.28
C PRO A 162 17.87 -1.74 -10.41
N GLU A 163 18.51 -0.77 -11.03
CA GLU A 163 19.54 -1.01 -12.04
C GLU A 163 20.88 -1.34 -11.38
N GLY A 164 21.78 -2.03 -12.10
CA GLY A 164 23.13 -2.34 -11.61
C GLY A 164 23.19 -3.52 -10.62
N LEU A 165 22.34 -4.54 -10.83
CA LEU A 165 22.22 -5.72 -9.95
C LEU A 165 22.90 -6.97 -10.51
N GLU A 166 23.72 -6.86 -11.56
CA GLU A 166 24.36 -7.97 -12.27
C GLU A 166 25.26 -8.81 -11.36
N GLU A 167 25.80 -8.20 -10.30
CA GLU A 167 26.64 -8.85 -9.31
C GLU A 167 25.85 -9.50 -8.16
N ASN A 168 24.52 -9.44 -8.14
CA ASN A 168 23.67 -10.05 -7.10
C ASN A 168 23.46 -11.56 -7.32
N LYS A 169 24.51 -12.28 -7.71
CA LYS A 169 24.43 -13.69 -8.10
C LYS A 169 23.89 -14.57 -6.97
N TRP A 170 23.12 -15.59 -7.34
CA TRP A 170 22.46 -16.54 -6.44
C TRP A 170 21.49 -15.92 -5.42
N ASN A 171 21.13 -14.65 -5.60
CA ASN A 171 20.18 -13.92 -4.76
C ASN A 171 19.10 -13.30 -5.65
N ILE A 172 17.89 -13.16 -5.09
CA ILE A 172 16.77 -12.49 -5.77
C ILE A 172 16.39 -11.17 -5.10
N TYR A 173 17.09 -10.79 -4.04
CA TYR A 173 16.88 -9.56 -3.27
C TYR A 173 18.19 -9.21 -2.56
N MET A 174 18.18 -8.15 -1.75
CA MET A 174 19.29 -7.88 -0.83
C MET A 174 19.49 -9.06 0.13
N ALA A 175 20.73 -9.53 0.25
CA ALA A 175 21.15 -10.58 1.17
C ALA A 175 22.46 -10.20 1.85
N SER A 176 22.84 -10.93 2.91
CA SER A 176 24.12 -10.71 3.60
C SER A 176 25.35 -10.96 2.70
N THR A 177 25.18 -11.75 1.64
CA THR A 177 26.19 -12.04 0.62
C THR A 177 26.18 -11.05 -0.54
N SER A 178 25.18 -10.15 -0.62
CA SER A 178 25.07 -9.17 -1.69
C SER A 178 26.17 -8.11 -1.59
N PRO A 179 26.75 -7.67 -2.72
CA PRO A 179 27.68 -6.56 -2.74
C PRO A 179 27.05 -5.26 -2.18
N PRO A 180 27.86 -4.35 -1.56
CA PRO A 180 27.36 -3.06 -1.09
C PRO A 180 26.67 -2.20 -2.18
N SER A 181 27.05 -2.37 -3.44
CA SER A 181 26.43 -1.69 -4.59
C SER A 181 24.95 -2.06 -4.76
N VAL A 182 24.59 -3.34 -4.58
CA VAL A 182 23.21 -3.85 -4.66
C VAL A 182 22.36 -3.17 -3.59
N ILE A 183 22.83 -3.18 -2.34
CA ILE A 183 22.14 -2.57 -1.20
C ILE A 183 21.90 -1.07 -1.45
N LYS A 184 22.93 -0.38 -1.96
CA LYS A 184 22.83 1.03 -2.33
C LYS A 184 21.81 1.27 -3.45
N ALA A 185 21.80 0.42 -4.50
CA ALA A 185 20.87 0.55 -5.62
C ALA A 185 19.40 0.45 -5.17
N TYR A 186 19.09 -0.54 -4.33
CA TYR A 186 17.76 -0.69 -3.71
C TYR A 186 17.35 0.52 -2.88
N ARG A 187 18.27 1.01 -2.04
CA ARG A 187 18.04 2.20 -1.22
C ARG A 187 17.78 3.44 -2.07
N ASP A 188 18.60 3.67 -3.10
CA ASP A 188 18.47 4.83 -3.98
C ASP A 188 17.16 4.78 -4.78
N GLN A 189 16.75 3.59 -5.24
CA GLN A 189 15.47 3.39 -5.91
C GLN A 189 14.29 3.72 -4.98
N PHE A 190 14.28 3.20 -3.75
CA PHE A 190 13.25 3.53 -2.76
C PHE A 190 13.16 5.03 -2.49
N GLN A 191 14.30 5.71 -2.33
CA GLN A 191 14.31 7.15 -2.08
C GLN A 191 13.71 7.95 -3.23
N ARG A 192 14.00 7.58 -4.49
CA ARG A 192 13.38 8.20 -5.66
C ARG A 192 11.87 7.96 -5.68
N ASP A 193 11.46 6.70 -5.53
CA ASP A 193 10.06 6.29 -5.61
C ASP A 193 9.22 6.93 -4.51
N PHE A 194 9.67 6.87 -3.26
CA PHE A 194 8.94 7.45 -2.14
C PHE A 194 8.91 8.99 -2.22
N SER A 195 9.98 9.62 -2.70
CA SER A 195 10.00 11.06 -2.98
C SER A 195 8.98 11.46 -4.06
N LEU A 196 8.86 10.67 -5.14
CA LEU A 196 7.86 10.89 -6.19
C LEU A 196 6.45 10.69 -5.65
N PHE A 197 6.20 9.62 -4.90
CA PHE A 197 4.93 9.38 -4.22
C PHE A 197 4.51 10.59 -3.38
N LEU A 198 5.37 11.06 -2.47
CA LEU A 198 5.08 12.22 -1.62
C LEU A 198 4.82 13.49 -2.42
N THR A 199 5.55 13.69 -3.52
CA THR A 199 5.35 14.85 -4.42
C THR A 199 3.97 14.82 -5.05
N CYS A 200 3.60 13.70 -5.68
CA CYS A 200 2.28 13.53 -6.29
C CYS A 200 1.16 13.68 -5.26
N ARG A 201 1.30 13.06 -4.07
CA ARG A 201 0.29 13.18 -3.01
C ARG A 201 0.17 14.60 -2.46
N SER A 202 1.27 15.35 -2.38
CA SER A 202 1.23 16.74 -1.90
C SER A 202 0.40 17.67 -2.80
N GLU A 203 0.29 17.36 -4.09
CA GLU A 203 -0.53 18.12 -5.04
C GLU A 203 -2.01 17.71 -4.99
N GLU A 204 -2.29 16.45 -4.66
CA GLU A 204 -3.63 15.84 -4.71
C GLU A 204 -4.40 15.97 -3.40
N VAL A 205 -3.68 15.92 -2.28
CA VAL A 205 -4.25 16.03 -0.94
C VAL A 205 -4.48 17.50 -0.60
N ARG A 206 -5.70 17.82 -0.18
CA ARG A 206 -6.10 19.16 0.24
C ARG A 206 -5.26 19.64 1.42
N ALA A 207 -5.11 20.96 1.54
CA ALA A 207 -4.63 21.58 2.77
C ALA A 207 -5.48 21.11 3.97
N GLY A 208 -4.82 20.64 5.04
CA GLY A 208 -5.49 20.04 6.20
C GLY A 208 -5.85 18.55 6.05
N GLY A 209 -5.66 17.97 4.87
CA GLY A 209 -5.80 16.55 4.61
C GLY A 209 -4.79 15.70 5.37
N ARG A 210 -5.05 14.39 5.43
CA ARG A 210 -4.23 13.43 6.18
C ARG A 210 -3.87 12.23 5.32
N MET A 211 -2.68 11.68 5.57
CA MET A 211 -2.27 10.41 5.01
C MET A 211 -1.88 9.45 6.14
N VAL A 212 -2.31 8.20 6.05
CA VAL A 212 -1.88 7.12 6.94
C VAL A 212 -1.24 6.04 6.08
N LEU A 213 0.07 5.88 6.25
CA LEU A 213 0.90 5.01 5.44
C LEU A 213 1.48 3.90 6.32
N THR A 214 1.13 2.65 6.03
CA THR A 214 1.66 1.48 6.74
C THR A 214 2.55 0.69 5.79
N ILE A 215 3.86 0.83 6.00
CA ILE A 215 4.89 0.23 5.13
C ILE A 215 5.52 -0.96 5.86
N LEU A 216 5.70 -2.09 5.16
CA LEU A 216 6.54 -3.17 5.66
C LEU A 216 7.98 -2.66 5.72
N GLY A 217 8.52 -2.56 6.93
CA GLY A 217 9.85 -2.03 7.18
C GLY A 217 10.67 -2.94 8.09
N ARG A 218 11.78 -2.40 8.59
CA ARG A 218 12.74 -3.09 9.46
C ARG A 218 13.04 -2.29 10.71
N LYS A 219 13.37 -2.95 11.83
CA LYS A 219 13.79 -2.23 13.04
C LYS A 219 15.29 -1.95 13.03
N ARG A 220 16.07 -2.91 12.55
CA ARG A 220 17.53 -2.78 12.45
C ARG A 220 17.90 -1.85 11.29
N GLU A 221 18.94 -1.05 11.48
CA GLU A 221 19.48 -0.23 10.39
C GLU A 221 20.14 -1.09 9.30
N ASP A 222 20.63 -2.28 9.67
CA ASP A 222 21.16 -3.27 8.74
C ASP A 222 20.07 -3.71 7.72
N PRO A 223 20.21 -3.35 6.44
CA PRO A 223 19.23 -3.66 5.41
C PRO A 223 19.15 -5.16 5.10
N CYS A 224 20.19 -5.93 5.41
CA CYS A 224 20.27 -7.36 5.13
C CYS A 224 19.84 -8.24 6.32
N SER A 225 19.26 -7.64 7.36
CA SER A 225 18.82 -8.40 8.53
C SER A 225 17.66 -9.36 8.19
N LYS A 226 17.53 -10.44 8.97
CA LYS A 226 16.43 -11.42 8.83
C LYS A 226 15.03 -10.81 9.00
N GLU A 227 14.91 -9.63 9.60
CA GLU A 227 13.62 -8.92 9.70
C GLU A 227 13.10 -8.48 8.32
N CYS A 228 14.02 -8.29 7.37
CA CYS A 228 13.78 -7.68 6.06
C CYS A 228 13.73 -8.72 4.94
N CYS A 229 14.72 -9.61 4.92
CA CYS A 229 15.09 -10.36 3.72
C CYS A 229 14.68 -11.84 3.79
N TYR A 230 14.21 -12.31 4.95
CA TYR A 230 14.08 -13.74 5.21
C TYR A 230 13.11 -14.48 4.26
N ILE A 231 11.99 -13.85 3.90
CA ILE A 231 11.04 -14.45 2.94
C ILE A 231 11.69 -14.64 1.55
N TRP A 232 12.51 -13.68 1.12
CA TRP A 232 13.20 -13.72 -0.17
C TRP A 232 14.44 -14.60 -0.15
N GLU A 233 15.13 -14.68 0.98
CA GLU A 233 16.24 -15.61 1.20
C GLU A 233 15.76 -17.07 1.08
N LEU A 234 14.64 -17.42 1.72
CA LEU A 234 14.04 -18.75 1.60
C LEU A 234 13.60 -19.07 0.16
N LEU A 235 13.02 -18.09 -0.55
CA LEU A 235 12.64 -18.28 -1.94
C LEU A 235 13.87 -18.42 -2.85
N ALA A 236 14.93 -17.65 -2.62
CA ALA A 236 16.20 -17.78 -3.34
C ALA A 236 16.82 -19.16 -3.13
N MET A 237 16.76 -19.72 -1.91
CA MET A 237 17.22 -21.08 -1.61
C MET A 237 16.43 -22.13 -2.40
N ALA A 238 15.10 -22.03 -2.43
CA ALA A 238 14.27 -22.96 -3.19
C ALA A 238 14.56 -22.87 -4.71
N LEU A 239 14.71 -21.66 -5.26
CA LEU A 239 15.08 -21.48 -6.66
C LEU A 239 16.48 -22.01 -6.95
N LYS A 240 17.43 -21.82 -6.03
CA LYS A 240 18.77 -22.38 -6.14
C LYS A 240 18.75 -23.91 -6.19
N GLU A 241 17.95 -24.57 -5.36
CA GLU A 241 17.77 -26.03 -5.45
C GLU A 241 17.22 -26.45 -6.81
N MET A 242 16.24 -25.71 -7.35
CA MET A 242 15.72 -25.95 -8.71
C MET A 242 16.78 -25.77 -9.81
N VAL A 243 17.73 -24.83 -9.67
CA VAL A 243 18.87 -24.70 -10.59
C VAL A 243 19.75 -25.94 -10.51
N LEU A 244 20.09 -26.39 -9.29
CA LEU A 244 20.95 -27.55 -9.06
C LEU A 244 20.33 -28.86 -9.58
N GLU A 245 19.00 -28.96 -9.56
CA GLU A 245 18.25 -30.07 -10.16
C GLU A 245 18.06 -29.95 -11.68
N GLY A 246 18.49 -28.83 -12.29
CA GLY A 246 18.36 -28.58 -13.72
C GLY A 246 16.95 -28.21 -14.19
N LEU A 247 16.05 -27.81 -13.28
CA LEU A 247 14.68 -27.39 -13.59
C LEU A 247 14.61 -25.95 -14.11
N ILE A 248 15.58 -25.11 -13.74
CA ILE A 248 15.71 -23.73 -14.21
C ILE A 248 17.17 -23.40 -14.55
N GLU A 249 17.37 -22.49 -15.49
CA GLU A 249 18.69 -21.98 -15.90
C GLU A 249 19.26 -21.04 -14.81
N GLU A 250 20.56 -21.16 -14.51
CA GLU A 250 21.25 -20.29 -13.53
C GLU A 250 21.13 -18.81 -13.91
N GLU A 251 21.24 -18.50 -15.20
CA GLU A 251 21.12 -17.14 -15.73
C GLU A 251 19.75 -16.51 -15.44
N LYS A 252 18.69 -17.32 -15.34
CA LYS A 252 17.34 -16.84 -14.99
C LYS A 252 17.24 -16.51 -13.50
N LEU A 253 17.94 -17.24 -12.64
CA LEU A 253 18.02 -16.92 -11.21
C LEU A 253 18.81 -15.62 -11.02
N ASP A 254 20.00 -15.53 -11.60
CA ASP A 254 20.91 -14.39 -11.42
C ASP A 254 20.35 -13.07 -11.97
N SER A 255 19.54 -13.13 -13.03
CA SER A 255 18.89 -11.95 -13.60
C SER A 255 17.58 -11.56 -12.91
N PHE A 256 17.04 -12.40 -12.02
CA PHE A 256 15.74 -12.17 -11.37
C PHE A 256 15.90 -11.50 -10.01
N ASN A 257 15.45 -10.26 -9.89
CA ASN A 257 15.47 -9.50 -8.65
C ASN A 257 14.07 -8.94 -8.29
N ILE A 258 13.72 -8.97 -7.01
CA ILE A 258 12.43 -8.55 -6.49
C ILE A 258 12.40 -7.01 -6.38
N PRO A 259 11.42 -6.31 -6.97
CA PRO A 259 11.28 -4.85 -6.87
C PRO A 259 10.62 -4.45 -5.55
N GLN A 260 11.25 -4.74 -4.42
CA GLN A 260 10.76 -4.38 -3.09
C GLN A 260 11.87 -3.72 -2.28
N TYR A 261 11.53 -2.87 -1.31
CA TYR A 261 12.46 -2.37 -0.30
C TYR A 261 11.75 -2.24 1.05
N THR A 262 12.38 -2.72 2.12
CA THR A 262 11.85 -2.65 3.49
C THR A 262 12.60 -1.57 4.28
N PRO A 263 12.14 -0.31 4.28
CA PRO A 263 12.89 0.81 4.85
C PRO A 263 12.94 0.75 6.38
N SER A 264 13.96 1.39 6.98
CA SER A 264 13.94 1.68 8.42
C SER A 264 13.05 2.90 8.72
N PRO A 265 12.53 3.06 9.95
CA PRO A 265 11.80 4.25 10.35
C PRO A 265 12.56 5.55 10.10
N LEU A 266 13.89 5.54 10.27
CA LEU A 266 14.75 6.70 10.03
C LEU A 266 14.78 7.07 8.54
N GLU A 267 14.84 6.08 7.65
CA GLU A 267 14.81 6.32 6.20
C GLU A 267 13.49 6.94 5.75
N VAL A 268 12.36 6.43 6.25
CA VAL A 268 11.04 6.99 5.95
C VAL A 268 10.95 8.42 6.48
N LYS A 269 11.27 8.64 7.76
CA LYS A 269 11.23 9.97 8.39
C LYS A 269 12.07 10.99 7.64
N THR A 270 13.31 10.63 7.27
CA THR A 270 14.21 11.50 6.53
C THR A 270 13.61 11.97 5.19
N GLN A 271 12.91 11.08 4.48
CA GLN A 271 12.28 11.44 3.20
C GLN A 271 11.05 12.33 3.38
N VAL A 272 10.25 12.10 4.43
CA VAL A 272 9.10 12.96 4.77
C VAL A 272 9.56 14.37 5.15
N GLU A 273 10.59 14.49 5.99
CA GLU A 273 11.16 15.77 6.41
C GLU A 273 11.75 16.56 5.24
N LYS A 274 12.44 15.88 4.31
CA LYS A 274 12.95 16.51 3.07
C LYS A 274 11.86 17.13 2.19
N LYS A 275 10.61 16.66 2.31
CA LYS A 275 9.44 17.20 1.59
C LYS A 275 8.70 18.29 2.37
N GLY A 276 9.17 18.64 3.57
CA GLY A 276 8.53 19.65 4.43
C GLY A 276 7.17 19.20 4.98
N LEU A 277 6.90 17.90 5.00
CA LEU A 277 5.68 17.33 5.55
C LEU A 277 5.86 17.06 7.04
N SER A 278 4.83 17.32 7.85
CA SER A 278 4.81 16.98 9.28
C SER A 278 4.34 15.53 9.47
N THR A 279 5.07 14.75 10.27
CA THR A 279 4.64 13.45 10.80
C THR A 279 3.86 13.60 12.08
#